data_AF-A0A9W9YE47-F1
#
_entry.id   AF-A0A9W9YE47-F1
#
_cell.length_a   1.000
_cell.length_b   1.000
_cell.length_c   1.000
_cell.angle_alpha   90.00
_cell.angle_beta   90.00
_cell.angle_gamma   90.00
#
_symmetry.space_group_name_H-M   'P 1'
#
loop_
_entity.id
_entity.type
_entity.pdbx_description
1 polymer ?
#
loop_
_entity_poly.entity_id
_entity_poly.type
_entity_poly.pdbx_seq_one_letter_code
_entity_poly.pdbx_strand_id
1 'polypeptide(L)'
;MTEAESCSVVTEHSREDKEESDELQFTGASHFFEEVEDTKAGTWLVDVIPQGQSSLLRRKQWLSLKRKIARFGIRIGTFNCENDPRLCIKYGWHEPSLVISMPQGNQPKGNVILKAYDSKPSVELVFRWINTELSSKITIFNSVEEFTDTFKGSLQENPVYVVLFSTLPEPPLYLGSLSVHFTGRVRFGHVRTFDWTTRRHIFKKYNIDNFPSLMIFTPEGNLTYGHRKGEWIKYRPLELFLRTIHPEVNDVFVTVLLVVNMSCFMVLFLMNGGILKRMIHYVWLLTFYNTSLIILCLPVLALFQLPFLTPVLDYALKYCRYAMTSDAAAVLRDYICFGLQHRGLIFGGYVIYGVLIRWIQMRINDYFGLENENSNVTSITEWFTQDLHYLTNVVQSFPSLGQPQVDYSASGLEDGFELLVQRLAVPELWLRPIIPTEYINSLPVWKFCCSQVNQCCDAKQEHCTKKHKKHSTCCQESPKPAGMLVAHDCAICLEDFKSGCLLLGLPCGHCYHQKCIEVWLCGGNTSCRYCCPVCRWPAYKQKPLALEANLLRDQTQETSI
;
A
#
# COMPACT_ATOMS: atom_id res chain seq x y z
N MET A 1 -0.40 -47.72 -15.13
CA MET A 1 -0.70 -46.47 -14.41
C MET A 1 0.63 -45.83 -14.02
N THR A 2 1.18 -45.03 -14.92
CA THR A 2 2.48 -44.38 -14.74
C THR A 2 2.24 -42.91 -14.41
N GLU A 3 3.02 -42.37 -13.47
CA GLU A 3 2.93 -41.00 -12.92
C GLU A 3 2.92 -39.87 -13.97
N ALA A 4 3.31 -40.16 -15.22
CA ALA A 4 3.18 -39.23 -16.34
C ALA A 4 1.73 -38.92 -16.76
N GLU A 5 0.77 -39.84 -16.57
CA GLU A 5 -0.66 -39.58 -16.84
C GLU A 5 -1.32 -38.74 -15.73
N SER A 6 -0.76 -38.76 -14.51
CA SER A 6 -1.24 -37.94 -13.39
C SER A 6 -0.91 -36.46 -13.60
N CYS A 7 0.26 -36.14 -14.15
CA CYS A 7 0.64 -34.74 -14.42
C CYS A 7 -0.17 -34.09 -15.56
N SER A 8 -0.58 -34.85 -16.59
CA SER A 8 -1.42 -34.31 -17.66
C SER A 8 -2.85 -33.98 -17.19
N VAL A 9 -3.42 -34.82 -16.31
CA VAL A 9 -4.77 -34.62 -15.76
C VAL A 9 -4.80 -33.42 -14.79
N VAL A 10 -3.72 -33.19 -14.03
CA VAL A 10 -3.62 -32.03 -13.13
C VAL A 10 -3.45 -30.70 -13.90
N THR A 11 -2.81 -30.72 -15.08
CA THR A 11 -2.75 -29.52 -15.95
C THR A 11 -4.04 -29.22 -16.72
N GLU A 12 -4.90 -30.21 -16.97
CA GLU A 12 -6.24 -29.98 -17.51
C GLU A 12 -7.18 -29.46 -16.41
N HIS A 13 -7.19 -30.07 -15.22
CA HIS A 13 -8.00 -29.58 -14.09
C HIS A 13 -7.62 -28.16 -13.65
N SER A 14 -6.32 -27.84 -13.54
CA SER A 14 -5.90 -26.48 -13.16
C SER A 14 -6.14 -25.40 -14.24
N ARG A 15 -6.40 -25.80 -15.50
CA ARG A 15 -6.89 -24.89 -16.56
C ARG A 15 -8.41 -24.78 -16.53
N GLU A 16 -9.13 -25.87 -16.27
CA GLU A 16 -10.59 -25.85 -16.09
C GLU A 16 -11.01 -25.03 -14.86
N ASP A 17 -10.28 -25.13 -13.74
CA ASP A 17 -10.57 -24.38 -12.50
C ASP A 17 -10.28 -22.87 -12.62
N LYS A 18 -9.33 -22.47 -13.47
CA LYS A 18 -9.09 -21.05 -13.83
C LYS A 18 -10.03 -20.53 -14.90
N GLU A 19 -10.71 -21.40 -15.64
CA GLU A 19 -11.69 -21.02 -16.67
C GLU A 19 -13.12 -20.99 -16.09
N GLU A 20 -13.42 -21.72 -15.02
CA GLU A 20 -14.64 -21.55 -14.20
C GLU A 20 -14.70 -20.15 -13.55
N SER A 21 -13.55 -19.52 -13.23
CA SER A 21 -13.52 -18.21 -12.55
C SER A 21 -13.94 -17.00 -13.41
N ASP A 22 -14.06 -17.14 -14.73
CA ASP A 22 -14.48 -16.06 -15.63
C ASP A 22 -16.00 -16.10 -15.97
N GLU A 23 -16.74 -17.08 -15.44
CA GLU A 23 -18.18 -17.21 -15.67
C GLU A 23 -18.97 -16.51 -14.58
N LEU A 24 -19.66 -15.43 -14.95
CA LEU A 24 -20.50 -14.71 -14.01
C LEU A 24 -21.84 -15.42 -13.86
N GLN A 25 -22.09 -16.00 -12.69
CA GLN A 25 -23.41 -16.48 -12.32
C GLN A 25 -24.23 -15.32 -11.77
N PHE A 26 -25.38 -15.04 -12.40
CA PHE A 26 -26.24 -13.95 -11.97
C PHE A 26 -27.04 -14.32 -10.72
N THR A 27 -26.91 -13.52 -9.66
CA THR A 27 -27.57 -13.72 -8.37
C THR A 27 -29.05 -13.34 -8.37
N GLY A 28 -29.49 -12.46 -9.28
CA GLY A 28 -30.89 -12.02 -9.39
C GLY A 28 -31.08 -10.92 -10.44
N ALA A 29 -32.28 -10.34 -10.53
CA ALA A 29 -32.60 -9.34 -11.55
C ALA A 29 -31.80 -8.04 -11.43
N SER A 30 -31.50 -7.57 -10.21
CA SER A 30 -30.70 -6.35 -10.01
C SER A 30 -29.29 -6.49 -10.58
N HIS A 31 -28.64 -7.62 -10.27
CA HIS A 31 -27.30 -7.92 -10.75
C HIS A 31 -27.27 -8.12 -12.27
N PHE A 32 -28.29 -8.78 -12.85
CA PHE A 32 -28.43 -8.88 -14.30
C PHE A 32 -28.61 -7.51 -14.95
N PHE A 33 -29.47 -6.66 -14.39
CA PHE A 33 -29.72 -5.31 -14.91
C PHE A 33 -28.44 -4.45 -14.87
N GLU A 34 -27.74 -4.44 -13.74
CA GLU A 34 -26.49 -3.69 -13.57
C GLU A 34 -25.45 -4.09 -14.62
N GLU A 35 -25.14 -5.38 -14.73
CA GLU A 35 -24.08 -5.87 -15.60
C GLU A 35 -24.46 -5.87 -17.09
N VAL A 36 -25.71 -6.18 -17.44
CA VAL A 36 -26.12 -6.40 -18.84
C VAL A 36 -26.81 -5.17 -19.44
N GLU A 37 -27.70 -4.52 -18.69
CA GLU A 37 -28.51 -3.40 -19.20
C GLU A 37 -27.87 -2.03 -18.90
N ASP A 38 -27.19 -1.86 -17.77
CA ASP A 38 -26.65 -0.56 -17.33
C ASP A 38 -25.19 -0.31 -17.77
N THR A 39 -24.32 -1.33 -17.76
CA THR A 39 -22.92 -1.12 -18.21
C THR A 39 -22.80 -0.74 -19.69
N LYS A 40 -23.82 -1.01 -20.53
CA LYS A 40 -24.05 -0.53 -21.92
C LYS A 40 -22.89 -0.63 -22.94
N ALA A 41 -21.73 -1.17 -22.55
CA ALA A 41 -20.49 -1.13 -23.33
C ALA A 41 -20.00 -2.51 -23.79
N GLY A 42 -20.67 -3.61 -23.39
CA GLY A 42 -20.26 -4.97 -23.69
C GLY A 42 -21.40 -5.85 -24.23
N THR A 43 -21.04 -6.77 -25.12
CA THR A 43 -21.93 -7.87 -25.53
C THR A 43 -21.87 -8.97 -24.48
N TRP A 44 -23.03 -9.34 -23.94
CA TRP A 44 -23.17 -10.52 -23.08
C TRP A 44 -23.84 -11.65 -23.84
N LEU A 45 -23.32 -12.87 -23.67
CA LEU A 45 -24.02 -14.10 -23.99
C LEU A 45 -24.45 -14.74 -22.67
N VAL A 46 -25.76 -14.84 -22.49
CA VAL A 46 -26.36 -15.35 -21.26
C VAL A 46 -27.05 -16.68 -21.55
N ASP A 47 -26.67 -17.71 -20.80
CA ASP A 47 -27.40 -18.98 -20.77
C ASP A 47 -28.47 -18.90 -19.70
N VAL A 48 -29.73 -18.94 -20.14
CA VAL A 48 -30.89 -18.85 -19.26
C VAL A 48 -31.41 -20.26 -19.00
N ILE A 49 -31.42 -20.63 -17.72
CA ILE A 49 -31.84 -21.95 -17.24
C ILE A 49 -33.20 -21.80 -16.53
N PRO A 50 -34.30 -22.31 -17.13
CA PRO A 50 -35.63 -22.32 -16.52
C PRO A 50 -35.70 -23.25 -15.30
N GLN A 51 -36.71 -23.04 -14.46
CA GLN A 51 -36.90 -23.84 -13.24
C GLN A 51 -37.06 -25.34 -13.56
N GLY A 52 -36.22 -26.17 -12.93
CA GLY A 52 -36.25 -27.62 -13.10
C GLY A 52 -35.79 -28.14 -14.48
N GLN A 53 -35.23 -27.26 -15.33
CA GLN A 53 -34.70 -27.63 -16.64
C GLN A 53 -33.17 -27.48 -16.67
N SER A 54 -32.53 -28.09 -17.68
CA SER A 54 -31.10 -27.93 -17.93
C SER A 54 -30.84 -26.88 -19.01
N SER A 55 -29.61 -26.38 -19.07
CA SER A 55 -29.12 -25.49 -20.13
C SER A 55 -29.43 -26.00 -21.54
N LEU A 56 -29.60 -25.06 -22.49
CA LEU A 56 -29.91 -25.39 -23.88
C LEU A 56 -28.78 -26.20 -24.54
N LEU A 57 -27.53 -25.87 -24.21
CA LEU A 57 -26.34 -26.62 -24.65
C LEU A 57 -25.87 -27.57 -23.55
N ARG A 58 -25.41 -28.77 -23.94
CA ARG A 58 -24.77 -29.69 -23.00
C ARG A 58 -23.48 -29.08 -22.46
N ARG A 59 -23.06 -29.43 -21.24
CA ARG A 59 -21.83 -28.91 -20.60
C ARG A 59 -20.59 -28.91 -21.52
N LYS A 60 -20.33 -30.01 -22.25
CA LYS A 60 -19.21 -30.09 -23.20
C LYS A 60 -19.33 -29.10 -24.38
N GLN A 61 -20.54 -28.90 -24.89
CA GLN A 61 -20.83 -27.95 -25.96
C GLN A 61 -20.70 -26.51 -25.46
N TRP A 62 -21.20 -26.22 -24.25
CA TRP A 62 -21.08 -24.93 -23.59
C TRP A 62 -19.62 -24.53 -23.39
N LEU A 63 -18.79 -25.42 -22.82
CA LEU A 63 -17.35 -25.18 -22.63
C LEU A 63 -16.60 -24.98 -23.96
N SER A 64 -17.00 -25.69 -25.02
CA SER A 64 -16.44 -25.51 -26.37
C SER A 64 -16.80 -24.13 -26.95
N LEU A 65 -18.07 -23.73 -26.79
CA LEU A 65 -18.55 -22.42 -27.22
C LEU A 65 -17.86 -21.29 -26.45
N LYS A 66 -17.74 -21.42 -25.13
CA LYS A 66 -17.06 -20.48 -24.23
C LYS A 66 -15.62 -20.22 -24.70
N ARG A 67 -14.85 -21.27 -24.96
CA ARG A 67 -13.47 -21.15 -25.45
C ARG A 67 -13.37 -20.48 -26.83
N LYS A 68 -14.36 -20.68 -27.71
CA LYS A 68 -14.41 -20.00 -29.02
C LYS A 68 -14.72 -18.51 -28.86
N ILE A 69 -15.69 -18.17 -28.02
CA ILE A 69 -16.28 -16.83 -27.92
C ILE A 69 -15.48 -15.87 -27.04
N ALA A 70 -14.91 -16.35 -25.93
CA ALA A 70 -14.19 -15.51 -24.96
C ALA A 70 -13.01 -14.74 -25.60
N ARG A 71 -12.43 -15.29 -26.68
CA ARG A 71 -11.34 -14.66 -27.45
C ARG A 71 -11.76 -13.36 -28.16
N PHE A 72 -13.05 -13.16 -28.34
CA PHE A 72 -13.64 -12.00 -29.00
C PHE A 72 -14.22 -10.98 -28.03
N GLY A 73 -13.92 -11.07 -26.73
CA GLY A 73 -14.35 -10.09 -25.73
C GLY A 73 -15.84 -10.05 -25.43
N ILE A 74 -16.59 -11.07 -25.87
CA ILE A 74 -17.98 -11.29 -25.48
C ILE A 74 -17.97 -11.89 -24.07
N ARG A 75 -18.66 -11.25 -23.14
CA ARG A 75 -18.79 -11.71 -21.76
C ARG A 75 -19.83 -12.83 -21.69
N ILE A 76 -19.62 -13.78 -20.80
CA ILE A 76 -20.48 -14.95 -20.69
C ILE A 76 -21.01 -15.02 -19.27
N GLY A 77 -22.30 -15.27 -19.13
CA GLY A 77 -22.92 -15.47 -17.82
C GLY A 77 -24.04 -16.50 -17.86
N THR A 78 -24.43 -16.96 -16.68
CA THR A 78 -25.51 -17.92 -16.49
C THR A 78 -26.59 -17.32 -15.59
N PHE A 79 -27.84 -17.39 -16.03
CA PHE A 79 -28.98 -16.91 -15.29
C PHE A 79 -29.91 -18.08 -14.95
N ASN A 80 -30.03 -18.40 -13.66
CA ASN A 80 -30.98 -19.41 -13.20
C ASN A 80 -32.30 -18.74 -12.79
N CYS A 81 -33.40 -19.14 -13.43
CA CYS A 81 -34.75 -18.65 -13.12
C CYS A 81 -35.25 -19.06 -11.72
N GLU A 82 -34.56 -19.95 -11.01
CA GLU A 82 -34.81 -20.22 -9.59
C GLU A 82 -34.46 -19.02 -8.70
N ASN A 83 -33.43 -18.25 -9.08
CA ASN A 83 -32.98 -17.10 -8.30
C ASN A 83 -33.97 -15.93 -8.40
N ASP A 84 -34.53 -15.69 -9.59
CA ASP A 84 -35.57 -14.67 -9.79
C ASP A 84 -36.56 -15.08 -10.90
N PRO A 85 -37.72 -15.65 -10.54
CA PRO A 85 -38.72 -16.07 -11.52
C PRO A 85 -39.42 -14.89 -12.20
N ARG A 86 -39.47 -13.71 -11.58
CA ARG A 86 -40.21 -12.57 -12.12
C ARG A 86 -39.54 -12.04 -13.38
N LEU A 87 -38.21 -12.05 -13.42
CA LEU A 87 -37.44 -11.65 -14.59
C LEU A 87 -37.68 -12.59 -15.78
N CYS A 88 -37.66 -13.90 -15.54
CA CYS A 88 -37.92 -14.89 -16.59
C CYS A 88 -39.34 -14.77 -17.15
N ILE A 89 -40.33 -14.49 -16.30
CA ILE A 89 -41.72 -14.23 -16.74
C ILE A 89 -41.79 -12.93 -17.57
N LYS A 90 -41.09 -11.86 -17.16
CA LYS A 90 -41.05 -10.58 -17.89
C LYS A 90 -40.50 -10.74 -19.31
N TYR A 91 -39.44 -11.54 -19.48
CA TYR A 91 -38.79 -11.76 -20.78
C TYR A 91 -39.30 -12.99 -21.54
N GLY A 92 -40.24 -13.76 -20.97
CA GLY A 92 -40.83 -14.94 -21.60
C GLY A 92 -39.89 -16.16 -21.66
N TRP A 93 -38.92 -16.27 -20.75
CA TRP A 93 -37.97 -17.38 -20.67
C TRP A 93 -38.58 -18.60 -19.97
N HIS A 94 -39.51 -19.26 -20.64
CA HIS A 94 -40.14 -20.50 -20.18
C HIS A 94 -39.38 -21.76 -20.61
N GLU A 95 -38.58 -21.63 -21.67
CA GLU A 95 -37.77 -22.69 -22.28
C GLU A 95 -36.27 -22.31 -22.19
N PRO A 96 -35.36 -23.30 -22.21
CA PRO A 96 -33.95 -23.05 -22.02
C PRO A 96 -33.42 -22.32 -23.24
N SER A 97 -32.89 -21.12 -23.01
CA SER A 97 -32.64 -20.15 -24.08
C SER A 97 -31.26 -19.54 -23.94
N LEU A 98 -30.58 -19.39 -25.07
CA LEU A 98 -29.38 -18.56 -25.14
C LEU A 98 -29.78 -17.16 -25.59
N VAL A 99 -29.34 -16.16 -24.83
CA VAL A 99 -29.69 -14.76 -25.09
C VAL A 99 -28.42 -13.96 -25.32
N ILE A 100 -28.40 -13.16 -26.38
CA ILE A 100 -27.34 -12.19 -26.62
C ILE A 100 -27.85 -10.78 -26.32
N SER A 101 -27.05 -10.00 -25.59
CA SER A 101 -27.32 -8.58 -25.35
C SER A 101 -26.49 -7.71 -26.30
N MET A 102 -27.13 -6.70 -26.89
CA MET A 102 -26.44 -5.68 -27.67
C MET A 102 -27.19 -4.34 -27.61
N PRO A 103 -26.52 -3.19 -27.75
CA PRO A 103 -27.19 -1.90 -27.77
C PRO A 103 -28.06 -1.73 -29.02
N GLN A 104 -29.17 -1.02 -28.90
CA GLN A 104 -30.08 -0.70 -30.00
C GLN A 104 -29.52 0.47 -30.82
N GLY A 105 -29.31 0.24 -32.12
CA GLY A 105 -28.81 1.27 -33.03
C GLY A 105 -27.35 1.65 -32.79
N ASN A 106 -27.01 2.86 -33.27
CA ASN A 106 -25.64 3.39 -33.31
C ASN A 106 -25.37 4.50 -32.29
N GLN A 107 -26.36 4.83 -31.44
CA GLN A 107 -26.19 5.88 -30.43
C GLN A 107 -25.44 5.34 -29.20
N PRO A 108 -24.50 6.13 -28.63
CA PRO A 108 -23.87 5.77 -27.37
C PRO A 108 -24.92 5.76 -26.26
N LYS A 109 -24.90 4.74 -25.39
CA LYS A 109 -25.84 4.54 -24.26
C LYS A 109 -27.31 4.28 -24.66
N GLY A 110 -27.59 3.87 -25.90
CA GLY A 110 -28.91 3.42 -26.33
C GLY A 110 -29.44 2.23 -25.52
N ASN A 111 -30.74 1.95 -25.63
CA ASN A 111 -31.38 0.82 -24.94
C ASN A 111 -30.75 -0.50 -25.36
N VAL A 112 -30.59 -1.44 -24.42
CA VAL A 112 -30.05 -2.78 -24.74
C VAL A 112 -31.20 -3.65 -25.24
N ILE A 113 -30.99 -4.32 -26.38
CA ILE A 113 -31.88 -5.36 -26.89
C ILE A 113 -31.34 -6.73 -26.50
N LEU A 114 -32.26 -7.60 -26.10
CA LEU A 114 -32.01 -9.01 -25.83
C LEU A 114 -32.59 -9.81 -27.00
N LYS A 115 -31.76 -10.62 -27.66
CA LYS A 115 -32.22 -11.54 -28.70
C LYS A 115 -32.00 -12.97 -28.25
N ALA A 116 -33.06 -13.77 -28.31
CA ALA A 116 -33.02 -15.19 -27.98
C ALA A 116 -32.66 -16.02 -29.22
N TYR A 117 -31.92 -17.09 -29.00
CA TYR A 117 -31.62 -18.10 -30.00
C TYR A 117 -32.77 -19.10 -30.10
N ASP A 118 -33.30 -19.30 -31.30
CA ASP A 118 -34.51 -20.09 -31.57
C ASP A 118 -34.25 -21.44 -32.27
N SER A 119 -33.00 -21.70 -32.63
CA SER A 119 -32.62 -22.78 -33.53
C SER A 119 -32.07 -24.00 -32.79
N LYS A 120 -31.71 -25.06 -33.53
CA LYS A 120 -31.26 -26.33 -32.93
C LYS A 120 -29.98 -26.15 -32.09
N PRO A 121 -29.85 -26.83 -30.93
CA PRO A 121 -28.71 -26.68 -30.03
C PRO A 121 -27.42 -27.26 -30.66
N SER A 122 -26.62 -26.38 -31.28
CA SER A 122 -25.32 -26.70 -31.85
C SER A 122 -24.37 -25.53 -31.68
N VAL A 123 -23.13 -25.83 -31.27
CA VAL A 123 -22.06 -24.83 -31.08
C VAL A 123 -21.83 -24.01 -32.35
N GLU A 124 -21.87 -24.65 -33.51
CA GLU A 124 -21.60 -23.98 -34.80
C GLU A 124 -22.75 -23.07 -35.23
N LEU A 125 -23.99 -23.52 -35.05
CA LEU A 125 -25.16 -22.71 -35.38
C LEU A 125 -25.29 -21.51 -34.44
N VAL A 126 -25.02 -21.70 -33.15
CA VAL A 126 -24.99 -20.60 -32.17
C VAL A 126 -23.87 -19.62 -32.53
N PHE A 127 -22.67 -20.10 -32.84
CA PHE A 127 -21.57 -19.23 -33.24
C PHE A 127 -21.89 -18.42 -34.51
N ARG A 128 -22.50 -19.05 -35.51
CA ARG A 128 -22.94 -18.38 -36.74
C ARG A 128 -24.04 -17.35 -36.45
N TRP A 129 -25.03 -17.71 -35.63
CA TRP A 129 -26.08 -16.79 -35.21
C TRP A 129 -25.51 -15.55 -34.51
N ILE A 130 -24.60 -15.73 -33.56
CA ILE A 130 -23.91 -14.61 -32.89
C ILE A 130 -23.20 -13.73 -33.91
N ASN A 131 -22.51 -14.32 -34.89
CA ASN A 131 -21.86 -13.54 -35.94
C ASN A 131 -22.86 -12.73 -36.76
N THR A 132 -23.98 -13.32 -37.19
CA THR A 132 -25.03 -12.63 -37.92
C THR A 132 -25.61 -11.46 -37.13
N GLU A 133 -25.89 -11.68 -35.85
CA GLU A 133 -26.48 -10.67 -34.98
C GLU A 133 -25.54 -9.48 -34.77
N LEU A 134 -24.27 -9.72 -34.48
CA LEU A 134 -23.29 -8.64 -34.29
C LEU A 134 -22.91 -7.96 -35.60
N SER A 135 -22.89 -8.71 -36.70
CA SER A 135 -22.59 -8.17 -38.04
C SER A 135 -23.69 -7.25 -38.57
N SER A 136 -24.91 -7.33 -38.02
CA SER A 136 -26.01 -6.43 -38.40
C SER A 136 -25.69 -4.94 -38.17
N LYS A 137 -24.74 -4.63 -37.29
CA LYS A 137 -24.26 -3.26 -37.04
C LYS A 137 -23.19 -2.77 -38.01
N ILE A 138 -22.56 -3.67 -38.75
CA ILE A 138 -21.49 -3.33 -39.69
C ILE A 138 -22.14 -2.93 -41.01
N THR A 139 -21.72 -1.81 -41.59
CA THR A 139 -22.15 -1.42 -42.93
C THR A 139 -21.41 -2.25 -43.96
N ILE A 140 -22.15 -3.02 -44.77
CA ILE A 140 -21.57 -3.87 -45.80
C ILE A 140 -21.69 -3.14 -47.14
N PHE A 141 -20.54 -2.94 -47.80
CA PHE A 141 -20.46 -2.33 -49.12
C PHE A 141 -20.14 -3.41 -50.16
N ASN A 142 -20.89 -3.42 -51.26
CA ASN A 142 -20.65 -4.39 -52.34
C ASN A 142 -19.68 -3.86 -53.40
N SER A 143 -19.46 -2.53 -53.46
CA SER A 143 -18.51 -1.88 -54.35
C SER A 143 -17.64 -0.85 -53.62
N VAL A 144 -16.43 -0.63 -54.13
CA VAL A 144 -15.51 0.41 -53.65
C VAL A 144 -16.02 1.83 -53.97
N GLU A 145 -16.80 1.96 -55.04
CA GLU A 145 -17.40 3.23 -55.47
C GLU A 145 -18.48 3.68 -54.48
N GLU A 146 -19.40 2.76 -54.13
CA GLU A 146 -20.42 2.96 -53.10
C GLU A 146 -19.79 3.36 -51.75
N PHE A 147 -18.70 2.69 -51.39
CA PHE A 147 -17.90 3.07 -50.23
C PHE A 147 -17.37 4.50 -50.35
N THR A 148 -16.73 4.85 -51.48
CA THR A 148 -16.12 6.17 -51.68
C THR A 148 -17.13 7.31 -51.61
N ASP A 149 -18.33 7.12 -52.15
CA ASP A 149 -19.38 8.14 -52.18
C ASP A 149 -20.00 8.34 -50.78
N THR A 150 -20.29 7.25 -50.08
CA THR A 150 -20.78 7.28 -48.69
C THR A 150 -19.70 7.83 -47.72
N PHE A 151 -18.44 7.50 -47.98
CA PHE A 151 -17.30 7.92 -47.18
C PHE A 151 -17.07 9.44 -47.26
N LYS A 152 -17.15 10.05 -48.46
CA LYS A 152 -16.95 11.51 -48.62
C LYS A 152 -17.97 12.34 -47.85
N GLY A 153 -19.25 11.94 -47.88
CA GLY A 153 -20.29 12.65 -47.13
C GLY A 153 -20.11 12.51 -45.62
N SER A 154 -19.62 11.35 -45.18
CA SER A 154 -19.53 11.03 -43.76
C SER A 154 -18.22 11.46 -43.08
N LEU A 155 -17.19 11.82 -43.84
CA LEU A 155 -15.97 12.43 -43.29
C LEU A 155 -16.22 13.81 -42.68
N GLN A 156 -17.26 14.52 -43.15
CA GLN A 156 -17.61 15.85 -42.66
C GLN A 156 -18.09 15.85 -41.20
N GLU A 157 -18.48 14.70 -40.66
CA GLU A 157 -18.91 14.51 -39.27
C GLU A 157 -17.74 14.15 -38.31
N ASN A 158 -16.49 14.17 -38.77
CA ASN A 158 -15.28 13.71 -38.06
C ASN A 158 -15.34 12.30 -37.38
N PRO A 159 -15.99 11.25 -37.92
CA PRO A 159 -16.00 9.93 -37.28
C PRO A 159 -14.72 9.16 -37.63
N VAL A 160 -14.24 8.34 -36.69
CA VAL A 160 -13.22 7.32 -36.99
C VAL A 160 -13.92 6.13 -37.64
N TYR A 161 -13.42 5.67 -38.80
CA TYR A 161 -13.92 4.48 -39.49
C TYR A 161 -12.90 3.36 -39.48
N VAL A 162 -13.38 2.14 -39.26
CA VAL A 162 -12.60 0.92 -39.39
C VAL A 162 -13.25 0.08 -40.49
N VAL A 163 -12.52 -0.11 -41.59
CA VAL A 163 -13.04 -0.77 -42.79
C VAL A 163 -12.19 -1.97 -43.14
N LEU A 164 -12.81 -3.14 -43.22
CA LEU A 164 -12.18 -4.36 -43.67
C LEU A 164 -12.40 -4.54 -45.17
N PHE A 165 -11.31 -4.64 -45.92
CA PHE A 165 -11.34 -5.05 -47.32
C PHE A 165 -11.01 -6.54 -47.40
N SER A 166 -11.99 -7.33 -47.84
CA SER A 166 -11.84 -8.79 -47.88
C SER A 166 -12.72 -9.44 -48.95
N THR A 167 -12.35 -10.66 -49.32
CA THR A 167 -13.12 -11.55 -50.19
C THR A 167 -14.22 -12.31 -49.42
N LEU A 168 -14.26 -12.19 -48.09
CA LEU A 168 -15.22 -12.89 -47.24
C LEU A 168 -16.65 -12.36 -47.47
N PRO A 169 -17.66 -13.26 -47.56
CA PRO A 169 -19.05 -12.86 -47.74
C PRO A 169 -19.61 -12.18 -46.47
N GLU A 170 -19.27 -12.68 -45.30
CA GLU A 170 -19.66 -12.11 -44.01
C GLU A 170 -18.41 -11.54 -43.31
N PRO A 171 -18.54 -10.43 -42.56
CA PRO A 171 -17.44 -9.94 -41.77
C PRO A 171 -17.08 -10.91 -40.65
N PRO A 172 -15.79 -10.99 -40.25
CA PRO A 172 -15.37 -11.81 -39.12
C PRO A 172 -15.96 -11.31 -37.79
N LEU A 173 -16.20 -12.26 -36.87
CA LEU A 173 -16.78 -12.00 -35.55
C LEU A 173 -16.03 -10.95 -34.70
N TYR A 174 -14.70 -10.88 -34.81
CA TYR A 174 -13.93 -9.89 -34.06
C TYR A 174 -14.34 -8.45 -34.43
N LEU A 175 -14.71 -8.21 -35.70
CA LEU A 175 -15.15 -6.91 -36.18
C LEU A 175 -16.55 -6.60 -35.66
N GLY A 176 -17.44 -7.61 -35.66
CA GLY A 176 -18.79 -7.52 -35.10
C GLY A 176 -18.76 -7.17 -33.62
N SER A 177 -17.98 -7.90 -32.82
CA SER A 177 -17.80 -7.63 -31.40
C SER A 177 -17.26 -6.22 -31.13
N LEU A 178 -16.23 -5.78 -31.87
CA LEU A 178 -15.68 -4.42 -31.73
C LEU A 178 -16.69 -3.34 -32.11
N SER A 179 -17.54 -3.60 -33.11
CA SER A 179 -18.59 -2.66 -33.50
C SER A 179 -19.59 -2.39 -32.38
N VAL A 180 -19.86 -3.39 -31.54
CA VAL A 180 -20.70 -3.23 -30.35
C VAL A 180 -19.98 -2.47 -29.24
N HIS A 181 -18.71 -2.78 -28.98
CA HIS A 181 -17.94 -2.11 -27.92
C HIS A 181 -17.71 -0.61 -28.18
N PHE A 182 -17.55 -0.23 -29.45
CA PHE A 182 -17.27 1.15 -29.85
C PHE A 182 -18.47 1.88 -30.47
N THR A 183 -19.70 1.43 -30.18
CA THR A 183 -20.91 2.09 -30.71
C THR A 183 -20.94 3.58 -30.41
N GLY A 184 -21.27 4.37 -31.44
CA GLY A 184 -21.36 5.81 -31.35
C GLY A 184 -20.01 6.56 -31.43
N ARG A 185 -18.88 5.86 -31.33
CA ARG A 185 -17.53 6.47 -31.40
C ARG A 185 -16.78 6.10 -32.68
N VAL A 186 -16.85 4.82 -33.04
CA VAL A 186 -16.18 4.26 -34.22
C VAL A 186 -17.22 3.57 -35.08
N ARG A 187 -17.21 3.87 -36.38
CA ARG A 187 -18.07 3.22 -37.37
C ARG A 187 -17.31 2.10 -38.07
N PHE A 188 -17.95 0.96 -38.24
CA PHE A 188 -17.33 -0.23 -38.82
C PHE A 188 -17.95 -0.53 -40.19
N GLY A 189 -17.10 -0.85 -41.16
CA GLY A 189 -17.49 -1.21 -42.51
C GLY A 189 -16.80 -2.48 -43.00
N HIS A 190 -17.47 -3.20 -43.90
CA HIS A 190 -16.93 -4.36 -44.60
C HIS A 190 -17.15 -4.18 -46.09
N VAL A 191 -16.07 -4.07 -46.87
CA VAL A 191 -16.13 -3.92 -48.32
C VAL A 191 -15.83 -5.27 -48.96
N ARG A 192 -16.84 -5.84 -49.60
CA ARG A 192 -16.70 -7.09 -50.35
C ARG A 192 -15.97 -6.81 -51.66
N THR A 193 -14.85 -7.47 -51.87
CA THR A 193 -14.02 -7.29 -53.06
C THR A 193 -13.67 -8.65 -53.65
N PHE A 194 -14.49 -9.12 -54.60
CA PHE A 194 -14.30 -10.42 -55.24
C PHE A 194 -13.18 -10.39 -56.30
N ASP A 195 -13.00 -9.25 -57.01
CA ASP A 195 -12.05 -9.08 -58.11
C ASP A 195 -10.95 -8.05 -57.79
N TRP A 196 -10.13 -8.32 -56.76
CA TRP A 196 -9.08 -7.39 -56.31
C TRP A 196 -7.94 -7.20 -57.33
N THR A 197 -7.63 -8.23 -58.13
CA THR A 197 -6.54 -8.21 -59.13
C THR A 197 -6.80 -7.22 -60.26
N THR A 198 -8.03 -7.17 -60.75
CA THR A 198 -8.47 -6.33 -61.88
C THR A 198 -8.57 -4.85 -61.49
N ARG A 199 -8.89 -4.56 -60.22
CA ARG A 199 -9.09 -3.20 -59.69
C ARG A 199 -7.91 -2.68 -58.87
N ARG A 200 -6.71 -3.28 -59.00
CA ARG A 200 -5.50 -2.89 -58.26
C ARG A 200 -5.15 -1.40 -58.36
N HIS A 201 -5.51 -0.73 -59.46
CA HIS A 201 -5.30 0.70 -59.63
C HIS A 201 -6.10 1.57 -58.65
N ILE A 202 -7.32 1.16 -58.28
CA ILE A 202 -8.16 1.86 -57.28
C ILE A 202 -7.55 1.66 -55.90
N PHE A 203 -7.09 0.45 -55.60
CA PHE A 203 -6.51 0.10 -54.30
C PHE A 203 -5.11 0.70 -54.07
N LYS A 204 -4.33 0.91 -55.15
CA LYS A 204 -3.09 1.69 -55.09
C LYS A 204 -3.31 3.12 -54.60
N LYS A 205 -4.48 3.74 -54.88
CA LYS A 205 -4.84 5.07 -54.34
C LYS A 205 -4.95 5.07 -52.81
N TYR A 206 -5.21 3.90 -52.23
CA TYR A 206 -5.37 3.70 -50.79
C TYR A 206 -4.18 2.97 -50.15
N ASN A 207 -3.05 2.80 -50.85
CA ASN A 207 -1.87 2.05 -50.39
C ASN A 207 -2.17 0.62 -49.91
N ILE A 208 -3.14 -0.07 -50.55
CA ILE A 208 -3.42 -1.47 -50.24
C ILE A 208 -2.62 -2.36 -51.20
N ASP A 209 -1.59 -3.02 -50.67
CA ASP A 209 -0.76 -3.96 -51.42
C ASP A 209 -1.07 -5.44 -51.14
N ASN A 210 -1.62 -5.74 -49.95
CA ASN A 210 -1.93 -7.10 -49.50
C ASN A 210 -3.40 -7.22 -49.08
N PHE A 211 -4.03 -8.36 -49.39
CA PHE A 211 -5.41 -8.68 -49.00
C PHE A 211 -5.44 -9.92 -48.09
N PRO A 212 -6.32 -9.96 -47.06
CA PRO A 212 -7.23 -8.91 -46.61
C PRO A 212 -6.49 -7.76 -45.90
N SER A 213 -7.00 -6.53 -46.04
CA SER A 213 -6.42 -5.35 -45.38
C SER A 213 -7.45 -4.64 -44.51
N LEU A 214 -7.06 -4.32 -43.27
CA LEU A 214 -7.84 -3.50 -42.38
C LEU A 214 -7.37 -2.05 -42.50
N MET A 215 -8.24 -1.16 -42.98
CA MET A 215 -7.95 0.27 -43.05
C MET A 215 -8.68 1.02 -41.96
N ILE A 216 -8.01 2.02 -41.40
CA ILE A 216 -8.53 2.89 -40.37
C ILE A 216 -8.48 4.30 -40.95
N PHE A 217 -9.63 4.93 -41.05
CA PHE A 217 -9.77 6.28 -41.54
C PHE A 217 -10.05 7.20 -40.36
N THR A 218 -9.21 8.21 -40.24
CA THR A 218 -9.31 9.28 -39.27
C THR A 218 -9.52 10.60 -40.02
N PRO A 219 -10.06 11.64 -39.39
CA PRO A 219 -10.21 12.96 -40.01
C PRO A 219 -8.89 13.51 -40.59
N GLU A 220 -7.75 13.10 -40.03
CA GLU A 220 -6.42 13.58 -40.39
C GLU A 220 -5.76 12.76 -41.52
N GLY A 221 -6.19 11.52 -41.74
CA GLY A 221 -5.58 10.63 -42.72
C GLY A 221 -6.05 9.17 -42.66
N ASN A 222 -5.53 8.38 -43.60
CA ASN A 222 -5.80 6.94 -43.71
C ASN A 222 -4.59 6.11 -43.24
N LEU A 223 -4.87 5.00 -42.57
CA LEU A 223 -3.88 4.08 -42.05
C LEU A 223 -4.23 2.65 -42.42
N THR A 224 -3.25 1.87 -42.87
CA THR A 224 -3.35 0.42 -43.01
C THR A 224 -2.85 -0.25 -41.72
N TYR A 225 -3.73 -0.93 -40.99
CA TYR A 225 -3.38 -1.62 -39.74
C TYR A 225 -2.88 -3.04 -40.01
N GLY A 226 -1.83 -3.45 -39.28
CA GLY A 226 -1.26 -4.80 -39.37
C GLY A 226 -0.02 -4.92 -40.26
N HIS A 227 0.47 -3.82 -40.83
CA HIS A 227 1.73 -3.82 -41.61
C HIS A 227 2.94 -3.42 -40.76
N ARG A 228 2.72 -2.71 -39.65
CA ARG A 228 3.79 -2.25 -38.76
C ARG A 228 4.18 -3.36 -37.77
N LYS A 229 5.41 -3.29 -37.27
CA LYS A 229 5.91 -4.23 -36.26
C LYS A 229 5.09 -4.09 -34.97
N GLY A 230 4.63 -5.21 -34.42
CA GLY A 230 3.82 -5.25 -33.20
C GLY A 230 2.31 -5.05 -33.43
N GLU A 231 1.85 -4.85 -34.66
CA GLU A 231 0.41 -4.83 -34.98
C GLU A 231 -0.08 -6.22 -35.39
N TRP A 232 -1.10 -6.70 -34.69
CA TRP A 232 -1.71 -8.01 -34.96
C TRP A 232 -3.19 -7.83 -35.22
N ILE A 233 -3.70 -8.41 -36.30
CA ILE A 233 -5.14 -8.43 -36.62
C ILE A 233 -5.83 -9.49 -35.75
N LYS A 234 -5.92 -9.20 -34.46
CA LYS A 234 -6.60 -9.97 -33.42
C LYS A 234 -7.48 -9.02 -32.61
N TYR A 235 -8.44 -9.58 -31.86
CA TYR A 235 -9.37 -8.76 -31.07
C TYR A 235 -8.66 -7.84 -30.07
N ARG A 236 -7.82 -8.38 -29.17
CA ARG A 236 -7.20 -7.60 -28.08
C ARG A 236 -6.27 -6.46 -28.54
N PRO A 237 -5.32 -6.68 -29.49
CA PRO A 237 -4.44 -5.60 -29.95
C PRO A 237 -5.20 -4.51 -30.71
N LEU A 238 -6.24 -4.89 -31.48
CA LEU A 238 -7.08 -3.94 -32.19
C LEU A 238 -8.00 -3.15 -31.23
N GLU A 239 -8.55 -3.81 -30.21
CA GLU A 239 -9.28 -3.17 -29.11
C GLU A 239 -8.41 -2.11 -28.43
N LEU A 240 -7.19 -2.47 -28.03
CA LEU A 240 -6.24 -1.55 -27.40
C LEU A 240 -5.90 -0.38 -28.33
N PHE A 241 -5.66 -0.66 -29.62
CA PHE A 241 -5.41 0.38 -30.61
C PHE A 241 -6.56 1.40 -30.69
N LEU A 242 -7.81 0.93 -30.79
CA LEU A 242 -8.97 1.81 -30.87
C LEU A 242 -9.20 2.62 -29.59
N ARG A 243 -8.98 2.01 -28.41
CA ARG A 243 -9.00 2.75 -27.12
C ARG A 243 -7.92 3.84 -27.08
N THR A 244 -6.77 3.63 -27.70
CA THR A 244 -5.71 4.66 -27.74
C THR A 244 -5.97 5.81 -28.73
N ILE A 245 -6.69 5.56 -29.83
CA ILE A 245 -7.06 6.60 -30.80
C ILE A 245 -8.18 7.48 -30.28
N HIS A 246 -9.14 6.87 -29.59
CA HIS A 246 -10.31 7.57 -29.06
C HIS A 246 -10.58 7.13 -27.61
N PRO A 247 -9.77 7.61 -26.65
CA PRO A 247 -9.88 7.20 -25.26
C PRO A 247 -11.19 7.68 -24.63
N GLU A 248 -11.77 6.85 -23.77
CA GLU A 248 -12.85 7.29 -22.89
C GLU A 248 -12.30 8.03 -21.68
N VAL A 249 -13.14 8.85 -21.05
CA VAL A 249 -12.83 9.47 -19.75
C VAL A 249 -12.42 8.42 -18.71
N ASN A 250 -13.11 7.28 -18.70
CA ASN A 250 -12.79 6.16 -17.81
C ASN A 250 -11.40 5.57 -18.10
N ASP A 251 -11.07 5.36 -19.38
CA ASP A 251 -9.75 4.84 -19.78
C ASP A 251 -8.62 5.79 -19.36
N VAL A 252 -8.82 7.10 -19.53
CA VAL A 252 -7.85 8.12 -19.09
C VAL A 252 -7.70 8.09 -17.56
N PHE A 253 -8.82 8.07 -16.83
CA PHE A 253 -8.82 8.04 -15.38
C PHE A 253 -8.08 6.81 -14.82
N VAL A 254 -8.40 5.61 -15.33
CA VAL A 254 -7.74 4.36 -14.92
C VAL A 254 -6.25 4.37 -15.26
N THR A 255 -5.88 4.92 -16.42
CA THR A 255 -4.47 5.04 -16.82
C THR A 255 -3.71 5.97 -15.89
N VAL A 256 -4.27 7.14 -15.56
CA VAL A 256 -3.66 8.10 -14.62
C VAL A 256 -3.56 7.49 -13.22
N LEU A 257 -4.61 6.82 -12.76
CA LEU A 257 -4.63 6.11 -11.47
C LEU A 257 -3.50 5.07 -11.40
N LEU A 258 -3.31 4.29 -12.47
CA LEU A 258 -2.23 3.31 -12.55
C LEU A 258 -0.86 3.99 -12.51
N VAL A 259 -0.64 5.05 -13.29
CA VAL A 259 0.65 5.77 -13.33
C VAL A 259 0.97 6.41 -11.97
N VAL A 260 -0.01 7.00 -11.29
CA VAL A 260 0.14 7.57 -9.95
C VAL A 260 0.50 6.49 -8.93
N ASN A 261 -0.19 5.34 -8.95
CA ASN A 261 0.09 4.23 -8.04
C ASN A 261 1.47 3.61 -8.27
N MET A 262 1.87 3.44 -9.53
CA MET A 262 3.22 2.97 -9.87
C MET A 262 4.26 3.98 -9.37
N SER A 263 4.05 5.28 -9.62
CA SER A 263 4.94 6.34 -9.12
C SER A 263 5.08 6.33 -7.60
N CYS A 264 3.98 6.14 -6.87
CA CYS A 264 4.00 6.00 -5.40
C CYS A 264 4.78 4.77 -4.97
N PHE A 265 4.63 3.63 -5.64
CA PHE A 265 5.39 2.42 -5.32
C PHE A 265 6.89 2.60 -5.53
N MET A 266 7.30 3.35 -6.56
CA MET A 266 8.72 3.65 -6.80
C MET A 266 9.39 4.37 -5.60
N VAL A 267 8.63 5.15 -4.82
CA VAL A 267 9.14 5.91 -3.66
C VAL A 267 9.74 4.98 -2.59
N LEU A 268 9.26 3.73 -2.47
CA LEU A 268 9.82 2.73 -1.57
C LEU A 268 11.32 2.46 -1.84
N PHE A 269 11.74 2.56 -3.10
CA PHE A 269 13.13 2.35 -3.50
C PHE A 269 13.96 3.63 -3.43
N LEU A 270 13.38 4.79 -3.77
CA LEU A 270 14.11 6.06 -3.84
C LEU A 270 14.44 6.68 -2.47
N MET A 271 13.59 6.46 -1.46
CA MET A 271 13.78 7.06 -0.14
C MET A 271 14.90 6.41 0.68
N ASN A 272 15.66 7.26 1.37
CA ASN A 272 16.63 6.85 2.39
C ASN A 272 15.94 6.68 3.75
N GLY A 273 16.34 5.65 4.51
CA GLY A 273 15.80 5.34 5.84
C GLY A 273 15.31 3.90 5.98
N GLY A 274 14.74 3.57 7.14
CA GLY A 274 14.21 2.25 7.47
C GLY A 274 12.97 1.83 6.66
N ILE A 275 12.65 0.54 6.63
CA ILE A 275 11.46 0.01 5.93
C ILE A 275 10.17 0.54 6.55
N LEU A 276 10.02 0.68 7.87
CA LEU A 276 8.77 1.17 8.45
C LEU A 276 8.53 2.62 8.04
N LYS A 277 9.56 3.47 8.14
CA LYS A 277 9.50 4.87 7.66
C LYS A 277 9.08 4.94 6.19
N ARG A 278 9.65 4.09 5.33
CA ARG A 278 9.29 4.01 3.90
C ARG A 278 7.86 3.54 3.71
N MET A 279 7.42 2.52 4.43
CA MET A 279 6.07 1.97 4.33
C MET A 279 5.01 2.96 4.81
N ILE A 280 5.24 3.64 5.94
CA ILE A 280 4.35 4.69 6.45
C ILE A 280 4.24 5.83 5.43
N HIS A 281 5.37 6.29 4.91
CA HIS A 281 5.37 7.36 3.91
C HIS A 281 4.69 6.93 2.61
N TYR A 282 4.93 5.71 2.14
CA TYR A 282 4.26 5.13 0.97
C TYR A 282 2.73 5.09 1.15
N VAL A 283 2.24 4.58 2.29
CA VAL A 283 0.80 4.53 2.58
C VAL A 283 0.21 5.94 2.64
N TRP A 284 0.93 6.90 3.22
CA TRP A 284 0.50 8.29 3.26
C TRP A 284 0.43 8.90 1.85
N LEU A 285 1.45 8.72 1.00
CA LEU A 285 1.45 9.20 -0.39
C LEU A 285 0.35 8.54 -1.21
N LEU A 286 0.22 7.23 -1.10
CA LEU A 286 -0.79 6.46 -1.82
C LEU A 286 -2.19 6.99 -1.48
N THR A 287 -2.46 7.25 -0.21
CA THR A 287 -3.74 7.81 0.25
C THR A 287 -3.91 9.25 -0.26
N PHE A 288 -2.91 10.11 -0.08
CA PHE A 288 -2.96 11.51 -0.46
C PHE A 288 -3.18 11.70 -1.97
N TYR A 289 -2.41 11.02 -2.82
CA TYR A 289 -2.52 11.18 -4.26
C TYR A 289 -3.77 10.52 -4.84
N ASN A 290 -4.20 9.36 -4.34
CA ASN A 290 -5.45 8.75 -4.83
C ASN A 290 -6.68 9.55 -4.40
N THR A 291 -6.73 10.04 -3.16
CA THR A 291 -7.83 10.92 -2.72
C THR A 291 -7.82 12.23 -3.49
N SER A 292 -6.66 12.85 -3.70
CA SER A 292 -6.53 14.07 -4.52
C SER A 292 -6.97 13.84 -5.97
N LEU A 293 -6.61 12.71 -6.57
CA LEU A 293 -7.00 12.36 -7.93
C LEU A 293 -8.53 12.23 -8.07
N ILE A 294 -9.18 11.53 -7.13
CA ILE A 294 -10.63 11.35 -7.12
C ILE A 294 -11.35 12.69 -6.93
N ILE A 295 -10.89 13.51 -5.97
CA ILE A 295 -11.47 14.83 -5.67
C ILE A 295 -11.31 15.78 -6.87
N LEU A 296 -10.16 15.76 -7.55
CA LEU A 296 -9.88 16.63 -8.68
C LEU A 296 -10.54 16.17 -9.99
N CYS A 297 -10.87 14.88 -10.13
CA CYS A 297 -11.42 14.31 -11.36
C CYS A 297 -12.75 14.97 -11.76
N LEU A 298 -13.71 15.11 -10.84
CA LEU A 298 -15.03 15.68 -11.14
C LEU A 298 -14.96 17.16 -11.57
N PRO A 299 -14.23 18.06 -10.88
CA PRO A 299 -14.00 19.42 -11.35
C PRO A 299 -13.35 19.49 -12.74
N VAL A 300 -12.36 18.63 -13.03
CA VAL A 300 -11.70 18.60 -14.35
C VAL A 300 -12.68 18.19 -15.44
N LEU A 301 -13.57 17.23 -15.19
CA LEU A 301 -14.62 16.86 -16.13
C LEU A 301 -15.65 17.98 -16.35
N ALA A 302 -16.01 18.70 -15.29
CA ALA A 302 -16.87 19.88 -15.41
C ALA A 302 -16.21 20.99 -16.25
N LEU A 303 -14.89 21.19 -16.11
CA LEU A 303 -14.15 22.13 -16.95
C LEU A 303 -14.19 21.72 -18.43
N PHE A 304 -14.03 20.43 -18.75
CA PHE A 304 -14.09 19.94 -20.14
C PHE A 304 -15.49 20.07 -20.78
N GLN A 305 -16.55 20.26 -20.01
CA GLN A 305 -17.89 20.54 -20.55
C GLN A 305 -18.06 22.00 -21.00
N LEU A 306 -17.12 22.89 -20.67
CA LEU A 306 -17.19 24.29 -21.09
C LEU A 306 -16.96 24.41 -22.61
N PRO A 307 -17.84 25.11 -23.34
CA PRO A 307 -17.77 25.19 -24.81
C PRO A 307 -16.48 25.87 -25.32
N PHE A 308 -15.84 26.71 -24.49
CA PHE A 308 -14.57 27.37 -24.80
C PHE A 308 -13.38 26.39 -24.90
N LEU A 309 -13.42 25.26 -24.19
CA LEU A 309 -12.32 24.28 -24.16
C LEU A 309 -12.42 23.20 -25.25
N THR A 310 -13.52 23.15 -26.00
CA THR A 310 -13.72 22.22 -27.12
C THR A 310 -12.64 22.30 -28.20
N PRO A 311 -12.18 23.47 -28.70
CA PRO A 311 -11.12 23.53 -29.71
C PRO A 311 -9.76 23.05 -29.16
N VAL A 312 -9.49 23.26 -27.87
CA VAL A 312 -8.27 22.78 -27.22
C VAL A 312 -8.30 21.26 -27.12
N LEU A 313 -9.47 20.69 -26.75
CA LEU A 313 -9.66 19.25 -26.69
C LEU A 313 -9.53 18.59 -28.06
N ASP A 314 -10.11 19.17 -29.11
CA ASP A 314 -9.99 18.67 -30.48
C ASP A 314 -8.53 18.71 -30.96
N TYR A 315 -7.80 19.77 -30.63
CA TYR A 315 -6.37 19.87 -30.94
C TYR A 315 -5.53 18.83 -30.17
N ALA A 316 -5.83 18.63 -28.89
CA ALA A 316 -5.19 17.61 -28.07
C ALA A 316 -5.48 16.19 -28.61
N LEU A 317 -6.73 15.91 -28.98
CA LEU A 317 -7.12 14.64 -29.60
C LEU A 317 -6.42 14.42 -30.93
N LYS A 318 -6.27 15.45 -31.76
CA LYS A 318 -5.50 15.39 -33.01
C LYS A 318 -4.04 15.01 -32.75
N TYR A 319 -3.39 15.65 -31.77
CA TYR A 319 -2.02 15.32 -31.39
C TYR A 319 -1.90 13.90 -30.81
N CYS A 320 -2.83 13.51 -29.94
CA CYS A 320 -2.90 12.15 -29.41
C CYS A 320 -3.03 11.11 -30.53
N ARG A 321 -3.91 11.32 -31.52
CA ARG A 321 -4.03 10.42 -32.68
C ARG A 321 -2.73 10.33 -33.47
N TYR A 322 -2.07 11.46 -33.73
CA TYR A 322 -0.78 11.47 -34.43
C TYR A 322 0.30 10.70 -33.64
N ALA A 323 0.42 10.95 -32.33
CA ALA A 323 1.37 10.27 -31.46
C ALA A 323 1.09 8.76 -31.37
N MET A 324 -0.18 8.37 -31.22
CA MET A 324 -0.58 6.97 -31.07
C MET A 324 -0.59 6.20 -32.40
N THR A 325 -0.61 6.88 -33.54
CA THR A 325 -0.40 6.25 -34.86
C THR A 325 1.08 6.15 -35.26
N SER A 326 2.03 6.44 -34.36
CA SER A 326 3.47 6.24 -34.60
C SER A 326 3.90 4.78 -34.47
N ASP A 327 5.06 4.44 -35.04
CA ASP A 327 5.65 3.09 -34.92
C ASP A 327 6.10 2.79 -33.48
N ALA A 328 6.57 3.81 -32.75
CA ALA A 328 6.90 3.68 -31.34
C ALA A 328 5.67 3.31 -30.49
N ALA A 329 4.51 3.91 -30.79
CA ALA A 329 3.26 3.57 -30.12
C ALA A 329 2.77 2.16 -30.46
N ALA A 330 3.01 1.67 -31.69
CA ALA A 330 2.69 0.29 -32.07
C ALA A 330 3.49 -0.72 -31.25
N VAL A 331 4.80 -0.51 -31.13
CA VAL A 331 5.68 -1.35 -30.30
C VAL A 331 5.30 -1.26 -28.82
N LEU A 332 4.99 -0.06 -28.32
CA LEU A 332 4.54 0.13 -26.93
C LEU A 332 3.26 -0.67 -26.65
N ARG A 333 2.28 -0.65 -27.56
CA ARG A 333 1.04 -1.43 -27.43
C ARG A 333 1.30 -2.93 -27.42
N ASP A 334 2.21 -3.42 -28.27
CA ASP A 334 2.59 -4.83 -28.29
C ASP A 334 3.20 -5.27 -26.94
N TYR A 335 4.09 -4.45 -26.36
CA TYR A 335 4.63 -4.68 -25.01
C TYR A 335 3.57 -4.63 -23.92
N ILE A 336 2.61 -3.70 -24.00
CA ILE A 336 1.48 -3.64 -23.07
C ILE A 336 0.63 -4.91 -23.17
N CYS A 337 0.29 -5.36 -24.37
CA CYS A 337 -0.46 -6.60 -24.59
C CYS A 337 0.29 -7.82 -24.04
N PHE A 338 1.59 -7.93 -24.33
CA PHE A 338 2.43 -9.01 -23.82
C PHE A 338 2.48 -9.00 -22.28
N GLY A 339 2.66 -7.82 -21.70
CA GLY A 339 2.71 -7.66 -20.27
C GLY A 339 1.37 -7.95 -19.56
N LEU A 340 0.24 -7.59 -20.16
CA LEU A 340 -1.10 -7.92 -19.64
C LEU A 340 -1.33 -9.44 -19.59
N GLN A 341 -0.76 -10.19 -20.54
CA GLN A 341 -0.80 -11.64 -20.55
C GLN A 341 0.09 -12.25 -19.45
N HIS A 342 1.22 -11.61 -19.15
CA HIS A 342 2.20 -12.06 -18.16
C HIS A 342 2.38 -11.08 -17.00
N ARG A 343 1.32 -10.91 -16.18
CA ARG A 343 1.28 -9.96 -15.06
C ARG A 343 2.47 -10.08 -14.09
N GLY A 344 2.91 -11.31 -13.82
CA GLY A 344 4.04 -11.57 -12.93
C GLY A 344 5.39 -11.06 -13.46
N LEU A 345 5.60 -11.08 -14.78
CA LEU A 345 6.84 -10.56 -15.39
C LEU A 345 6.91 -9.04 -15.32
N ILE A 346 5.80 -8.33 -15.53
CA ILE A 346 5.76 -6.87 -15.34
C ILE A 346 6.11 -6.55 -13.89
N PHE A 347 5.41 -7.15 -12.93
CA PHE A 347 5.58 -6.83 -11.51
C PHE A 347 7.01 -7.15 -11.04
N GLY A 348 7.51 -8.35 -11.37
CA GLY A 348 8.88 -8.75 -11.04
C GLY A 348 9.92 -7.85 -11.70
N GLY A 349 9.77 -7.54 -12.98
CA GLY A 349 10.67 -6.62 -13.70
C GLY A 349 10.66 -5.22 -13.11
N TYR A 350 9.51 -4.71 -12.67
CA TYR A 350 9.38 -3.41 -12.05
C TYR A 350 10.05 -3.33 -10.67
N VAL A 351 9.93 -4.39 -9.86
CA VAL A 351 10.63 -4.49 -8.57
C VAL A 351 12.14 -4.57 -8.79
N ILE A 352 12.61 -5.39 -9.73
CA ILE A 352 14.03 -5.50 -10.08
C ILE A 352 14.58 -4.13 -10.53
N TYR A 353 13.81 -3.41 -11.35
CA TYR A 353 14.17 -2.06 -11.79
C TYR A 353 14.28 -1.08 -10.61
N GLY A 354 13.34 -1.12 -9.66
CA GLY A 354 13.42 -0.32 -8.43
C GLY A 354 14.65 -0.64 -7.58
N VAL A 355 14.98 -1.93 -7.40
CA VAL A 355 16.20 -2.37 -6.69
C VAL A 355 17.46 -1.91 -7.42
N LEU A 356 17.49 -1.98 -8.76
CA LEU A 356 18.62 -1.52 -9.56
C LEU A 356 18.83 -0.01 -9.42
N ILE A 357 17.76 0.80 -9.47
CA ILE A 357 17.85 2.25 -9.24
C ILE A 357 18.43 2.53 -7.86
N ARG A 358 17.93 1.83 -6.84
CA ARG A 358 18.43 1.98 -5.47
C ARG A 358 19.91 1.64 -5.37
N TRP A 359 20.33 0.54 -5.99
CA TRP A 359 21.74 0.13 -6.02
C TRP A 359 22.63 1.18 -6.72
N ILE A 360 22.18 1.72 -7.85
CA ILE A 360 22.88 2.81 -8.57
C ILE A 360 22.97 4.05 -7.68
N GLN A 361 21.88 4.45 -7.01
CA GLN A 361 21.84 5.62 -6.14
C GLN A 361 22.81 5.50 -4.96
N MET A 362 22.87 4.32 -4.31
CA MET A 362 23.85 4.07 -3.26
C MET A 362 25.27 4.23 -3.80
N ARG A 363 25.58 3.60 -4.95
CA ARG A 363 26.91 3.64 -5.55
C ARG A 363 27.35 5.05 -5.98
N ILE A 364 26.41 5.88 -6.47
CA ILE A 364 26.68 7.28 -6.81
C ILE A 364 26.97 8.09 -5.54
N ASN A 365 26.19 7.90 -4.47
CA ASN A 365 26.41 8.61 -3.21
C ASN A 365 27.78 8.25 -2.60
N ASP A 366 28.16 6.97 -2.64
CA ASP A 366 29.47 6.50 -2.17
C ASP A 366 30.62 7.11 -2.99
N TYR A 367 30.44 7.26 -4.31
CA TYR A 367 31.47 7.80 -5.21
C TYR A 367 31.68 9.31 -5.05
N PHE A 368 30.61 10.08 -4.80
CA PHE A 368 30.69 11.53 -4.63
C PHE A 368 31.07 11.97 -3.21
N GLY A 369 31.22 11.05 -2.25
CA GLY A 369 31.62 11.38 -0.88
C GLY A 369 30.68 12.38 -0.21
N LEU A 370 29.41 12.44 -0.64
CA LEU A 370 28.36 13.18 0.07
C LEU A 370 28.03 12.36 1.32
N GLU A 371 28.85 12.54 2.36
CA GLU A 371 28.52 12.14 3.73
C GLU A 371 27.19 12.83 4.11
N ASN A 372 26.07 12.16 3.83
CA ASN A 372 24.91 12.35 4.68
C ASN A 372 25.35 11.86 6.06
N GLU A 373 25.22 12.70 7.09
CA GLU A 373 25.47 12.39 8.52
C GLU A 373 24.73 11.15 9.07
N ASN A 374 24.07 10.35 8.21
CA ASN A 374 23.37 9.12 8.51
C ASN A 374 24.07 7.85 7.97
N SER A 375 25.34 7.93 7.54
CA SER A 375 26.02 6.80 6.85
C SER A 375 26.76 5.80 7.74
N ASN A 376 26.57 5.80 9.06
CA ASN A 376 27.17 4.79 9.95
C ASN A 376 26.21 3.68 10.43
N VAL A 377 25.15 3.37 9.68
CA VAL A 377 24.14 2.41 10.17
C VAL A 377 23.97 1.24 9.21
N THR A 378 24.73 0.16 9.45
CA THR A 378 24.69 -1.10 8.69
C THR A 378 24.15 -2.28 9.51
N SER A 379 23.43 -2.07 10.63
CA SER A 379 22.81 -3.18 11.35
C SER A 379 21.27 -3.17 11.28
N ILE A 380 20.70 -4.35 11.02
CA ILE A 380 19.26 -4.63 11.04
C ILE A 380 18.66 -4.26 12.41
N THR A 381 19.44 -4.37 13.47
CA THR A 381 19.06 -4.03 14.85
C THR A 381 18.84 -2.52 15.05
N GLU A 382 19.68 -1.67 14.45
CA GLU A 382 19.50 -0.21 14.52
C GLU A 382 18.34 0.29 13.64
N TRP A 383 18.01 -0.45 12.57
CA TRP A 383 16.80 -0.21 11.80
C TRP A 383 15.53 -0.43 12.66
N PHE A 384 15.49 -1.53 13.41
CA PHE A 384 14.39 -1.79 14.34
C PHE A 384 14.31 -0.79 15.48
N THR A 385 15.43 -0.32 16.04
CA THR A 385 15.41 0.66 17.14
C THR A 385 14.93 2.02 16.67
N GLN A 386 15.30 2.48 15.47
CA GLN A 386 14.81 3.73 14.91
C GLN A 386 13.31 3.67 14.59
N ASP A 387 12.84 2.53 14.08
CA ASP A 387 11.42 2.30 13.82
C ASP A 387 10.60 2.21 15.12
N LEU A 388 11.16 1.60 16.18
CA LEU A 388 10.57 1.58 17.51
C LEU A 388 10.45 3.00 18.08
N HIS A 389 11.47 3.85 17.87
CA HIS A 389 11.48 5.25 18.28
C HIS A 389 10.39 6.07 17.56
N TYR A 390 10.16 5.83 16.27
CA TYR A 390 9.04 6.44 15.54
C TYR A 390 7.68 6.01 16.10
N LEU A 391 7.50 4.73 16.44
CA LEU A 391 6.28 4.22 17.05
C LEU A 391 6.06 4.80 18.45
N THR A 392 7.11 4.89 19.29
CA THR A 392 7.00 5.52 20.61
C THR A 392 6.64 7.00 20.53
N ASN A 393 7.16 7.74 19.55
CA ASN A 393 6.82 9.16 19.38
C ASN A 393 5.37 9.36 18.92
N VAL A 394 4.82 8.45 18.10
CA VAL A 394 3.39 8.45 17.76
C VAL A 394 2.54 8.15 19.00
N VAL A 395 2.96 7.22 19.84
CA VAL A 395 2.28 6.90 21.11
C VAL A 395 2.42 8.05 22.15
N GLN A 396 3.51 8.81 22.12
CA GLN A 396 3.73 9.97 22.98
C GLN A 396 2.96 11.23 22.54
N SER A 397 2.36 11.23 21.35
CA SER A 397 1.53 12.34 20.88
C SER A 397 0.13 12.39 21.53
N PHE A 398 -0.19 11.42 22.40
CA PHE A 398 -1.36 11.47 23.30
C PHE A 398 -1.02 12.30 24.56
N PRO A 399 -1.65 13.48 24.78
CA PRO A 399 -1.21 14.44 25.82
C PRO A 399 -1.40 13.98 27.27
N SER A 400 -1.99 12.81 27.52
CA SER A 400 -2.34 12.33 28.86
C SER A 400 -1.22 11.52 29.56
N LEU A 401 -0.09 11.27 28.89
CA LEU A 401 1.06 10.56 29.46
C LEU A 401 2.33 11.41 29.35
N GLY A 402 2.34 12.54 30.05
CA GLY A 402 3.56 13.34 30.21
C GLY A 402 4.55 12.68 31.17
N GLN A 403 5.68 12.20 30.66
CA GLN A 403 6.90 11.98 31.44
C GLN A 403 8.14 12.44 30.65
N PRO A 404 9.23 12.85 31.33
CA PRO A 404 10.28 13.66 30.75
C PRO A 404 11.23 12.85 29.85
N GLN A 405 11.83 13.53 28.88
CA GLN A 405 12.84 12.98 27.97
C GLN A 405 14.04 12.43 28.74
N VAL A 406 14.48 11.22 28.36
CA VAL A 406 15.76 10.63 28.77
C VAL A 406 16.63 10.54 27.52
N ASP A 407 17.75 11.25 27.51
CA ASP A 407 18.74 11.18 26.42
C ASP A 407 19.53 9.88 26.54
N TYR A 408 19.31 8.97 25.58
CA TYR A 408 20.08 7.73 25.45
C TYR A 408 21.33 8.02 24.60
N SER A 409 22.47 8.21 25.26
CA SER A 409 23.78 8.14 24.59
C SER A 409 24.24 6.68 24.48
N ALA A 410 24.96 6.37 23.40
CA ALA A 410 25.28 5.01 22.95
C ALA A 410 26.12 4.16 23.94
N SER A 411 26.66 4.73 25.02
CA SER A 411 27.43 4.02 26.03
C SER A 411 26.61 3.30 27.11
N GLY A 412 25.27 3.43 27.12
CA GLY A 412 24.37 2.84 28.12
C GLY A 412 23.51 1.66 27.63
N LEU A 413 23.84 1.03 26.49
CA LEU A 413 22.95 0.07 25.81
C LEU A 413 22.82 -1.27 26.56
N GLU A 414 23.88 -1.74 27.24
CA GLU A 414 23.85 -3.01 27.99
C GLU A 414 22.97 -2.87 29.25
N ASP A 415 23.15 -1.78 30.00
CA ASP A 415 22.39 -1.48 31.22
C ASP A 415 20.92 -1.18 30.94
N GLY A 416 20.61 -0.58 29.77
CA GLY A 416 19.25 -0.29 29.34
C GLY A 416 18.42 -1.54 29.03
N PHE A 417 19.05 -2.62 28.54
CA PHE A 417 18.36 -3.85 28.18
C PHE A 417 18.00 -4.70 29.40
N GLU A 418 18.90 -4.80 30.38
CA GLU A 418 18.59 -5.46 31.66
C GLU A 418 17.44 -4.75 32.41
N LEU A 419 17.46 -3.41 32.42
CA LEU A 419 16.39 -2.61 33.02
C LEU A 419 15.03 -2.81 32.32
N LEU A 420 15.03 -3.04 31.01
CA LEU A 420 13.82 -3.33 30.23
C LEU A 420 13.27 -4.73 30.52
N VAL A 421 14.13 -5.73 30.61
CA VAL A 421 13.75 -7.11 30.97
C VAL A 421 13.18 -7.18 32.39
N GLN A 422 13.79 -6.46 33.34
CA GLN A 422 13.33 -6.40 34.72
C GLN A 422 11.97 -5.68 34.86
N ARG A 423 11.68 -4.69 33.99
CA ARG A 423 10.38 -4.00 33.90
C ARG A 423 9.26 -4.87 33.34
N LEU A 424 9.58 -5.83 32.48
CA LEU A 424 8.59 -6.75 31.90
C LEU A 424 8.25 -7.93 32.83
N ALA A 425 9.12 -8.22 33.81
CA ALA A 425 8.98 -9.37 34.71
C ALA A 425 8.03 -9.14 35.90
N VAL A 426 7.58 -7.90 36.18
CA VAL A 426 6.75 -7.60 37.35
C VAL A 426 5.52 -6.78 36.95
N PRO A 427 4.28 -7.30 37.12
CA PRO A 427 3.06 -6.58 36.79
C PRO A 427 2.67 -5.66 37.94
N GLU A 428 3.45 -4.61 38.20
CA GLU A 428 3.01 -3.49 39.04
C GLU A 428 3.09 -2.18 38.25
N LEU A 429 1.95 -1.48 38.21
CA LEU A 429 1.70 -0.25 37.48
C LEU A 429 2.84 0.79 37.55
N TRP A 430 3.08 1.41 36.39
CA TRP A 430 4.08 2.42 35.99
C TRP A 430 4.10 3.74 36.80
N LEU A 431 4.17 3.70 38.12
CA LEU A 431 4.14 4.91 38.96
C LEU A 431 5.42 5.18 39.75
N ARG A 432 6.54 4.54 39.40
CA ARG A 432 7.82 4.75 40.10
C ARG A 432 8.89 5.27 39.14
N PRO A 433 9.45 6.47 39.36
CA PRO A 433 10.60 6.93 38.59
C PRO A 433 11.79 6.02 38.88
N ILE A 434 12.46 5.55 37.83
CA ILE A 434 13.74 4.87 37.97
C ILE A 434 14.79 5.95 38.18
N ILE A 435 15.38 5.98 39.38
CA ILE A 435 16.45 6.91 39.73
C ILE A 435 17.77 6.17 39.49
N PRO A 436 18.65 6.63 38.60
CA PRO A 436 19.95 6.00 38.37
C PRO A 436 20.76 5.98 39.68
N THR A 437 21.40 4.86 40.02
CA THR A 437 22.14 4.68 41.28
C THR A 437 23.48 5.44 41.32
N GLU A 438 23.87 6.09 40.23
CA GLU A 438 25.12 6.84 40.11
C GLU A 438 25.28 7.95 41.16
N TYR A 439 24.19 8.56 41.63
CA TYR A 439 24.25 9.61 42.66
C TYR A 439 24.85 9.10 43.98
N ILE A 440 24.79 7.81 44.27
CA ILE A 440 25.31 7.23 45.52
C ILE A 440 26.83 7.46 45.63
N ASN A 441 27.53 7.40 44.50
CA ASN A 441 28.98 7.64 44.42
C ASN A 441 29.34 9.12 44.68
N SER A 442 28.38 10.03 44.57
CA SER A 442 28.57 11.47 44.81
C SER A 442 28.26 11.89 46.25
N LEU A 443 27.80 10.96 47.10
CA LEU A 443 27.46 11.26 48.49
C LEU A 443 28.73 11.44 49.36
N PRO A 444 28.71 12.36 50.32
CA PRO A 444 29.87 12.63 51.16
C PRO A 444 30.17 11.48 52.12
N VAL A 445 31.42 11.01 52.09
CA VAL A 445 31.95 9.96 52.98
C VAL A 445 33.09 10.52 53.82
N TRP A 446 33.10 10.25 55.12
CA TRP A 446 34.19 10.64 56.03
C TRP A 446 34.44 9.59 57.12
N LYS A 447 35.62 9.64 57.76
CA LYS A 447 35.94 8.77 58.90
C LYS A 447 35.40 9.37 60.20
N PHE A 448 34.69 8.57 61.00
CA PHE A 448 34.21 8.96 62.32
C PHE A 448 35.37 9.14 63.31
N CYS A 449 35.29 10.18 64.14
CA CYS A 449 36.23 10.40 65.25
C CYS A 449 35.50 10.87 66.51
N CYS A 450 35.80 10.24 67.65
CA CYS A 450 35.11 10.48 68.93
C CYS A 450 35.21 11.94 69.45
N SER A 451 36.14 12.76 68.94
CA SER A 451 36.25 14.17 69.35
C SER A 451 35.16 15.08 68.76
N GLN A 452 34.28 14.57 67.90
CA GLN A 452 33.20 15.33 67.24
C GLN A 452 31.87 15.32 68.03
N VAL A 453 31.86 14.73 69.23
CA VAL A 453 30.72 14.63 70.12
C VAL A 453 31.02 15.43 71.39
N ASN A 454 30.31 16.54 71.61
CA ASN A 454 30.39 17.28 72.87
C ASN A 454 29.60 16.56 73.98
N GLN A 455 30.04 15.38 74.41
CA GLN A 455 29.67 14.80 75.71
C GLN A 455 30.45 13.50 76.00
N CYS A 456 31.46 13.62 76.86
CA CYS A 456 32.06 12.65 77.81
C CYS A 456 33.56 13.02 77.97
N CYS A 457 34.11 13.30 79.15
CA CYS A 457 33.81 12.75 80.47
C CYS A 457 33.82 13.82 81.57
N ASP A 458 32.68 14.03 82.23
CA ASP A 458 32.63 14.50 83.61
C ASP A 458 32.78 13.29 84.55
N ALA A 459 33.98 13.10 85.09
CA ALA A 459 34.18 12.33 86.31
C ALA A 459 35.30 13.00 87.14
N LYS A 460 34.97 13.28 88.40
CA LYS A 460 35.65 14.17 89.35
C LYS A 460 37.08 13.72 89.73
N GLN A 461 38.02 14.67 89.66
CA GLN A 461 39.11 14.99 90.60
C GLN A 461 40.01 13.86 91.17
N GLU A 462 41.30 13.82 90.80
CA GLU A 462 42.44 14.32 91.60
C GLU A 462 43.81 14.02 90.96
N HIS A 463 44.63 15.07 90.84
CA HIS A 463 46.11 15.08 90.81
C HIS A 463 46.87 14.10 89.87
N CYS A 464 47.20 14.56 88.66
CA CYS A 464 48.41 14.08 87.97
C CYS A 464 49.19 15.26 87.39
N THR A 465 50.33 15.53 88.01
CA THR A 465 51.28 16.56 87.61
C THR A 465 52.18 16.04 86.48
N LYS A 466 52.61 16.98 85.63
CA LYS A 466 53.73 16.92 84.68
C LYS A 466 53.44 16.41 83.26
N LYS A 467 53.63 17.39 82.36
CA LYS A 467 54.13 17.30 80.98
C LYS A 467 53.22 16.60 79.98
N HIS A 468 52.45 17.44 79.29
CA HIS A 468 52.03 17.24 77.91
C HIS A 468 53.11 16.56 77.06
N LYS A 469 53.00 15.25 76.86
CA LYS A 469 53.50 14.62 75.65
C LYS A 469 52.39 14.72 74.61
N LYS A 470 52.68 15.50 73.57
CA LYS A 470 51.95 15.53 72.31
C LYS A 470 51.66 14.10 71.84
N HIS A 471 50.40 13.71 71.91
CA HIS A 471 49.79 12.84 70.90
C HIS A 471 48.58 13.58 70.31
N SER A 472 48.86 14.75 69.73
CA SER A 472 47.96 15.44 68.80
C SER A 472 48.08 14.81 67.41
N THR A 473 47.93 13.49 67.34
CA THR A 473 47.95 12.73 66.08
C THR A 473 46.86 11.68 66.16
N CYS A 474 45.62 12.13 66.21
CA CYS A 474 44.49 11.31 65.81
C CYS A 474 43.41 12.25 65.27
N CYS A 475 43.03 12.04 64.01
CA CYS A 475 41.95 12.71 63.27
C CYS A 475 42.25 14.09 62.67
N GLN A 476 43.20 14.17 61.74
CA GLN A 476 43.30 15.28 60.77
C GLN A 476 42.80 14.91 59.35
N GLU A 477 42.28 13.70 59.13
CA GLU A 477 42.11 13.21 57.76
C GLU A 477 40.70 13.31 57.14
N SER A 478 39.68 13.83 57.83
CA SER A 478 38.42 14.18 57.16
C SER A 478 37.50 14.97 58.09
N PRO A 479 37.38 16.30 57.95
CA PRO A 479 36.39 17.06 58.70
C PRO A 479 34.97 16.65 58.28
N LYS A 480 34.05 16.61 59.24
CA LYS A 480 32.63 16.33 58.98
C LYS A 480 32.07 17.39 58.01
N PRO A 481 31.34 16.99 56.95
CA PRO A 481 30.76 17.95 56.01
C PRO A 481 29.69 18.82 56.68
N ALA A 482 29.65 20.10 56.29
CA ALA A 482 28.65 21.06 56.80
C ALA A 482 27.22 20.61 56.43
N GLY A 483 26.28 20.69 57.37
CA GLY A 483 24.88 20.27 57.18
C GLY A 483 24.54 18.83 57.59
N MET A 484 25.50 18.05 58.09
CA MET A 484 25.24 16.71 58.62
C MET A 484 24.92 16.74 60.12
N LEU A 485 23.97 15.93 60.58
CA LEU A 485 23.59 15.78 61.99
C LEU A 485 24.61 14.93 62.75
N VAL A 486 24.78 15.16 64.05
CA VAL A 486 25.66 14.33 64.91
C VAL A 486 24.81 13.16 65.40
N ALA A 487 25.23 11.93 65.08
CA ALA A 487 24.60 10.70 65.55
C ALA A 487 25.66 9.80 66.18
N HIS A 488 25.26 8.96 67.14
CA HIS A 488 26.17 8.07 67.89
C HIS A 488 26.13 6.62 67.41
N ASP A 489 25.04 6.24 66.75
CA ASP A 489 24.71 4.91 66.31
C ASP A 489 24.16 4.90 64.88
N CYS A 490 24.33 3.78 64.19
CA CYS A 490 23.80 3.59 62.85
C CYS A 490 22.39 3.00 62.90
N ALA A 491 21.36 3.75 62.53
CA ALA A 491 19.97 3.26 62.59
C ALA A 491 19.62 2.09 61.64
N ILE A 492 20.55 1.62 60.80
CA ILE A 492 20.37 0.43 59.94
C ILE A 492 20.83 -0.84 60.66
N CYS A 493 22.01 -0.82 61.30
CA CYS A 493 22.55 -1.98 62.01
C CYS A 493 22.42 -1.89 63.54
N LEU A 494 21.97 -0.75 64.06
CA LEU A 494 21.81 -0.43 65.48
C LEU A 494 23.11 -0.55 66.29
N GLU A 495 24.27 -0.38 65.64
CA GLU A 495 25.59 -0.41 66.27
C GLU A 495 26.19 1.00 66.40
N ASP A 496 26.91 1.25 67.51
CA ASP A 496 27.63 2.50 67.77
C ASP A 496 28.77 2.74 66.77
N PHE A 497 28.98 4.01 66.41
CA PHE A 497 30.09 4.40 65.54
C PHE A 497 31.44 4.28 66.26
N LYS A 498 32.34 3.47 65.70
CA LYS A 498 33.71 3.29 66.21
C LYS A 498 34.67 4.27 65.52
N SER A 499 35.69 4.73 66.26
CA SER A 499 36.72 5.62 65.72
C SER A 499 37.41 4.98 64.50
N GLY A 500 37.44 5.72 63.38
CA GLY A 500 38.00 5.26 62.11
C GLY A 500 37.01 4.60 61.14
N CYS A 501 35.74 4.36 61.54
CA CYS A 501 34.71 3.83 60.64
C CYS A 501 34.31 4.85 59.56
N LEU A 502 34.04 4.37 58.34
CA LEU A 502 33.56 5.20 57.23
C LEU A 502 32.05 5.42 57.33
N LEU A 503 31.66 6.69 57.42
CA LEU A 503 30.28 7.14 57.44
C LEU A 503 29.92 7.79 56.12
N LEU A 504 28.69 7.56 55.67
CA LEU A 504 28.09 8.17 54.50
C LEU A 504 26.90 9.02 54.94
N GLY A 505 26.86 10.27 54.49
CA GLY A 505 25.81 11.23 54.80
C GLY A 505 24.82 11.38 53.66
N LEU A 506 23.52 11.39 53.97
CA LEU A 506 22.47 11.70 53.00
C LEU A 506 22.18 13.21 52.93
N PRO A 507 21.62 13.73 51.82
CA PRO A 507 21.27 15.15 51.66
C PRO A 507 20.20 15.70 52.62
N CYS A 508 19.63 14.82 53.46
CA CYS A 508 18.72 15.17 54.54
C CYS A 508 19.41 15.33 55.90
N GLY A 509 20.75 15.20 55.95
CA GLY A 509 21.59 15.39 57.14
C GLY A 509 21.85 14.12 57.96
N HIS A 510 21.17 13.00 57.71
CA HIS A 510 21.37 11.76 58.47
C HIS A 510 22.60 10.97 57.99
N CYS A 511 23.27 10.29 58.92
CA CYS A 511 24.54 9.60 58.70
C CYS A 511 24.42 8.11 59.02
N TYR A 512 25.08 7.26 58.24
CA TYR A 512 25.09 5.80 58.40
C TYR A 512 26.47 5.23 58.12
N HIS A 513 26.75 3.99 58.53
CA HIS A 513 27.90 3.26 58.00
C HIS A 513 27.79 3.15 56.47
N GLN A 514 28.88 3.45 55.77
CA GLN A 514 28.91 3.45 54.29
C GLN A 514 28.32 2.16 53.71
N LYS A 515 28.80 1.00 54.18
CA LYS A 515 28.31 -0.31 53.71
C LYS A 515 26.84 -0.55 54.01
N CYS A 516 26.34 -0.09 55.15
CA CYS A 516 24.95 -0.32 55.55
C CYS A 516 23.97 0.45 54.67
N ILE A 517 24.29 1.70 54.34
CA ILE A 517 23.41 2.53 53.50
C ILE A 517 23.52 2.16 52.02
N GLU A 518 24.71 1.78 51.54
CA GLU A 518 24.87 1.26 50.16
C GLU A 518 24.02 -0.01 49.96
N VAL A 519 24.05 -0.96 50.90
CA VAL A 519 23.20 -2.16 50.83
C VAL A 519 21.71 -1.81 50.92
N TRP A 520 21.34 -0.82 51.73
CA TRP A 520 19.95 -0.36 51.84
C TRP A 520 19.42 0.27 50.55
N LEU A 521 20.25 1.08 49.87
CA LEU A 521 19.90 1.75 48.62
C LEU A 521 19.98 0.80 47.39
N CYS A 522 20.87 -0.20 47.42
CA CYS A 522 21.14 -1.10 46.28
C CYS A 522 20.48 -2.48 46.37
N GLY A 523 20.07 -2.96 47.55
CA GLY A 523 19.42 -4.27 47.71
C GLY A 523 17.97 -4.27 47.18
N GLY A 524 17.52 -5.34 46.53
CA GLY A 524 16.20 -5.44 45.87
C GLY A 524 15.00 -5.83 46.73
N ASN A 525 13.81 -5.51 46.20
CA ASN A 525 12.48 -6.11 46.46
C ASN A 525 11.54 -5.51 47.54
N THR A 526 11.60 -4.22 47.86
CA THR A 526 10.45 -3.58 48.53
C THR A 526 10.36 -2.08 48.25
N SER A 527 9.12 -1.60 48.27
CA SER A 527 8.63 -0.47 47.52
C SER A 527 8.93 0.90 48.16
N CYS A 528 10.04 1.06 48.89
CA CYS A 528 10.42 2.33 49.55
C CYS A 528 11.94 2.44 49.84
N ARG A 529 12.83 2.29 48.84
CA ARG A 529 14.30 2.21 49.06
C ARG A 529 15.17 3.37 48.55
N TYR A 530 14.61 4.43 47.96
CA TYR A 530 15.41 5.63 47.58
C TYR A 530 15.31 6.76 48.59
N CYS A 531 14.96 6.43 49.83
CA CYS A 531 14.69 7.38 50.89
C CYS A 531 15.51 7.07 52.13
N CYS A 532 15.80 8.10 52.92
CA CYS A 532 16.48 7.99 54.20
C CYS A 532 15.72 7.04 55.16
N PRO A 533 16.38 6.04 55.79
CA PRO A 533 15.74 5.14 56.76
C PRO A 533 15.04 5.86 57.91
N VAL A 534 15.57 7.00 58.34
CA VAL A 534 15.07 7.75 59.51
C VAL A 534 13.93 8.70 59.10
N CYS A 535 14.15 9.57 58.12
CA CYS A 535 13.19 10.63 57.79
C CYS A 535 12.37 10.40 56.51
N ARG A 536 12.61 9.28 55.81
CA ARG A 536 11.96 8.90 54.53
C ARG A 536 12.08 9.94 53.41
N TRP A 537 13.01 10.89 53.55
CA TRP A 537 13.30 11.90 52.53
C TRP A 537 14.10 11.29 51.37
N PRO A 538 13.84 11.66 50.10
CA PRO A 538 14.57 11.11 48.97
C PRO A 538 16.08 11.35 49.07
N ALA A 539 16.88 10.29 48.92
CA ALA A 539 18.33 10.29 49.10
C ALA A 539 19.10 11.11 48.04
N TYR A 540 18.44 11.48 46.94
CA TYR A 540 19.00 12.27 45.84
C TYR A 540 18.55 13.74 45.86
N LYS A 541 17.70 14.15 46.81
CA LYS A 541 17.15 15.52 46.89
C LYS A 541 17.56 16.21 48.18
N GLN A 542 18.22 17.36 48.08
CA GLN A 542 18.55 18.20 49.24
C GLN A 542 17.26 18.63 49.96
N LYS A 543 17.27 18.56 51.29
CA LYS A 543 16.16 19.01 52.12
C LYS A 543 16.19 20.54 52.25
N PRO A 544 15.08 21.27 52.03
CA PRO A 544 15.07 22.72 52.19
C PRO A 544 15.32 23.13 53.66
N LEU A 545 16.20 24.12 53.87
CA LEU A 545 16.62 24.61 55.20
C LEU A 545 15.43 25.04 56.11
N ALA A 546 14.29 25.41 55.54
CA ALA A 546 13.09 25.82 56.28
C ALA A 546 12.45 24.70 57.13
N LEU A 547 12.79 23.43 56.89
CA LEU A 547 12.25 22.28 57.61
C LEU A 547 13.21 21.74 58.71
N GLU A 548 14.46 22.19 58.74
CA GLU A 548 15.45 21.83 59.77
C GLU A 548 15.18 22.52 61.11
N ALA A 549 14.59 23.72 61.08
CA ALA A 549 14.26 24.51 62.28
C ALA A 549 13.14 23.88 63.15
N ASN A 550 12.29 23.01 62.58
CA ASN A 550 11.19 22.36 63.31
C ASN A 550 11.63 21.08 64.04
N LEU A 551 12.61 20.33 63.51
CA LEU A 551 13.11 19.11 64.16
C LEU A 551 14.02 19.39 65.36
N LEU A 552 14.74 20.51 65.34
CA LEU A 552 15.51 21.00 66.49
C LEU A 552 14.61 21.45 67.65
N ARG A 553 13.34 21.85 67.39
CA ARG A 553 12.37 22.18 68.45
C ARG A 553 11.82 20.93 69.14
N ASP A 554 11.51 19.88 68.39
CA ASP A 554 10.96 18.64 68.97
C ASP A 554 12.00 17.91 69.85
N GLN A 555 13.29 17.91 69.48
CA GLN A 555 14.34 17.31 70.31
C GLN A 555 14.59 18.08 71.62
N THR A 556 14.37 19.40 71.66
CA THR A 556 14.47 20.17 72.90
C THR A 556 13.29 19.97 73.86
N GLN A 557 12.14 19.48 73.38
CA GLN A 557 10.97 19.21 74.22
C GLN A 557 11.02 17.83 74.90
N GLU A 558 11.74 16.84 74.36
CA GLU A 558 11.89 15.52 75.00
C GLU A 558 13.00 15.47 76.07
N THR A 559 13.90 16.46 76.12
CA THR A 559 14.95 16.56 77.15
C THR A 559 14.57 17.44 78.36
N SER A 560 13.32 17.88 78.46
CA SER A 560 12.80 18.64 79.59
C SER A 560 11.57 17.97 80.21
N ILE A 561 11.81 16.84 80.89
CA ILE A 561 11.06 16.40 82.09
C ILE A 561 12.09 16.15 83.19
#